data_AF-A4BHP4-F1
#
_entry.id   AF-A4BHP4-F1
#
_cell.length_a   1.000
_cell.length_b   1.000
_cell.length_c   1.000
_cell.angle_alpha   90.00
_cell.angle_beta   90.00
_cell.angle_gamma   90.00
#
_symmetry.space_group_name_H-M   'P 1'
#
loop_
_entity.id
_entity.type
_entity.pdbx_description
1 polymer ?
#
loop_
_entity_poly.entity_id
_entity_poly.type
_entity_poly.pdbx_seq_one_letter_code
_entity_poly.pdbx_strand_id
1 'polypeptide(L)'
;MTLERWLSLAFLAFCLAYGYAAFISMDAALPPFAKFSPVWPSSFPKILTVIGLILALGQLTVWHKSEPAGDIDRRQLGQYAWKTTAMIIALMVAYALLLRTLGFVFATVSFLVLSAMVLGERNWLKVAIIAAIGAFGIWYLVDPVLGIFLRPWPFVFYGG
;
A
#
# COMPACT_ATOMS: atom_id res chain seq x y z
N MET A 1 2.85 11.67 -29.12
CA MET A 1 2.19 11.60 -27.81
C MET A 1 2.97 10.62 -26.97
N THR A 2 3.69 11.09 -25.95
CA THR A 2 4.59 10.26 -25.14
C THR A 2 3.79 9.25 -24.33
N LEU A 3 4.29 8.02 -24.22
CA LEU A 3 3.70 6.93 -23.42
C LEU A 3 3.35 7.39 -21.99
N GLU A 4 4.15 8.29 -21.45
CA GLU A 4 4.00 8.95 -20.15
C GLU A 4 2.68 9.70 -20.00
N ARG A 5 2.21 10.41 -21.04
CA ARG A 5 0.93 11.13 -21.00
C ARG A 5 -0.24 10.15 -20.99
N TRP A 6 -0.16 9.06 -21.74
CA TRP A 6 -1.16 7.99 -21.71
C TRP A 6 -1.21 7.28 -20.36
N LEU A 7 -0.06 7.00 -19.75
CA LEU A 7 0.03 6.42 -18.41
C LEU A 7 -0.55 7.35 -17.35
N SER A 8 -0.26 8.65 -17.45
CA SER A 8 -0.80 9.67 -16.54
C SER A 8 -2.33 9.81 -16.67
N LEU A 9 -2.86 9.75 -17.90
CA LEU A 9 -4.30 9.74 -18.15
C LEU A 9 -4.97 8.48 -17.61
N ALA A 10 -4.36 7.30 -17.78
CA ALA A 10 -4.87 6.05 -17.22
C ALA A 10 -4.88 6.09 -15.68
N PHE A 11 -3.83 6.62 -15.06
CA PHE A 11 -3.75 6.79 -13.61
C PHE A 11 -4.77 7.81 -13.08
N LEU A 12 -4.98 8.92 -13.80
CA LEU A 12 -6.02 9.91 -13.49
C LEU A 12 -7.42 9.29 -13.58
N ALA A 13 -7.70 8.52 -14.64
CA ALA A 13 -8.96 7.81 -14.80
C ALA A 13 -9.20 6.81 -13.67
N PHE A 14 -8.16 6.08 -13.24
CA PHE A 14 -8.23 5.19 -12.08
C PHE A 14 -8.54 5.96 -10.79
N CYS A 15 -7.86 7.09 -10.54
CA CYS A 15 -8.13 7.94 -9.37
C CYS A 15 -9.55 8.49 -9.37
N LEU A 16 -10.09 8.86 -10.54
CA LEU A 16 -11.47 9.34 -10.68
C LEU A 16 -12.49 8.22 -10.43
N ALA A 17 -12.28 7.03 -11.01
CA ALA A 17 -13.15 5.88 -10.80
C ALA A 17 -13.15 5.42 -9.33
N TYR A 18 -11.96 5.35 -8.73
CA TYR A 18 -11.79 4.99 -7.32
C TYR A 18 -12.36 6.08 -6.39
N GLY A 19 -12.18 7.35 -6.73
CA GLY A 19 -12.77 8.49 -6.03
C GLY A 19 -14.28 8.49 -6.06
N TYR A 20 -14.88 8.24 -7.23
CA TYR A 20 -16.32 8.12 -7.37
C TYR A 20 -16.89 7.03 -6.44
N ALA A 21 -16.27 5.84 -6.42
CA ALA A 21 -16.66 4.76 -5.53
C ALA A 21 -16.49 5.11 -4.03
N ALA A 22 -15.39 5.79 -3.68
CA ALA A 22 -15.08 6.19 -2.31
C ALA A 22 -16.05 7.24 -1.74
N PHE A 23 -16.44 8.24 -2.53
CA PHE A 23 -17.29 9.34 -2.09
C PHE A 23 -18.79 9.03 -2.18
N ILE A 24 -19.23 8.17 -3.12
CA ILE A 24 -20.66 7.93 -3.34
C ILE A 24 -21.09 6.56 -2.84
N SER A 25 -20.36 5.50 -3.19
CA SER A 25 -20.78 4.12 -2.87
C SER A 25 -20.45 3.75 -1.42
N MET A 26 -19.27 4.13 -0.95
CA MET A 26 -18.81 3.79 0.41
C MET A 26 -19.54 4.58 1.50
N ASP A 27 -19.92 5.83 1.25
CA ASP A 27 -20.65 6.65 2.24
C ASP A 27 -22.13 6.26 2.37
N ALA A 28 -22.76 5.82 1.27
CA ALA A 28 -24.14 5.38 1.26
C ALA A 28 -24.35 3.99 1.90
N ALA A 29 -23.34 3.13 1.86
CA ALA A 29 -23.40 1.77 2.39
C ALA A 29 -23.04 1.65 3.89
N LEU A 30 -22.69 2.76 4.56
CA LEU A 30 -22.27 2.73 5.97
C LEU A 30 -23.46 2.53 6.92
N PRO A 31 -23.45 1.47 7.73
CA PRO A 31 -24.42 1.30 8.80
C PRO A 31 -24.34 2.46 9.80
N PRO A 32 -25.44 2.83 10.47
CA PRO A 32 -25.46 3.97 11.40
C PRO A 32 -24.41 3.89 12.51
N PHE A 33 -23.98 2.69 12.94
CA PHE A 33 -22.92 2.52 13.93
C PHE A 33 -21.52 2.94 13.43
N ALA A 34 -21.24 2.84 12.12
CA ALA A 34 -19.96 3.20 11.53
C ALA A 34 -19.83 4.70 11.22
N LYS A 35 -20.91 5.47 11.42
CA LYS A 35 -20.92 6.94 11.27
C LYS A 35 -20.50 7.66 12.55
N PHE A 36 -20.50 6.97 13.68
CA PHE A 36 -20.07 7.49 14.98
C PHE A 36 -18.58 7.26 15.26
N SER A 37 -17.84 6.59 14.39
CA SER A 37 -16.40 6.41 14.54
C SER A 37 -15.63 7.67 14.10
N PRO A 38 -14.57 8.08 14.83
CA PRO A 38 -13.76 9.26 14.49
C PRO A 38 -13.14 9.23 13.09
N VAL A 39 -12.89 8.03 12.56
CA VAL A 39 -12.38 7.79 11.20
C VAL A 39 -13.35 6.84 10.48
N TRP A 40 -13.73 7.21 9.25
CA TRP A 40 -14.64 6.42 8.44
C TRP A 40 -13.81 5.46 7.56
N PRO A 41 -14.30 4.25 7.24
CA PRO A 41 -13.66 3.38 6.25
C PRO A 41 -13.41 4.08 4.91
N SER A 42 -14.21 5.10 4.59
CA SER A 42 -14.08 5.92 3.40
C SER A 42 -13.04 7.04 3.50
N SER A 43 -12.56 7.40 4.69
CA SER A 43 -11.55 8.48 4.88
C SER A 43 -10.22 8.15 4.20
N PHE A 44 -9.75 6.90 4.31
CA PHE A 44 -8.51 6.47 3.65
C PHE A 44 -8.60 6.52 2.12
N PRO A 45 -9.62 5.92 1.47
CA PRO A 45 -9.87 6.08 0.04
C PRO A 45 -9.97 7.54 -0.40
N LYS A 46 -10.71 8.38 0.34
CA LYS A 46 -10.86 9.81 0.00
C LYS A 46 -9.52 10.53 -0.02
N ILE A 47 -8.69 10.37 1.01
CA ILE A 47 -7.37 11.01 1.07
C ILE A 47 -6.47 10.54 -0.10
N LEU A 48 -6.44 9.23 -0.36
CA LEU A 48 -5.67 8.66 -1.48
C LEU A 48 -6.13 9.23 -2.83
N THR A 49 -7.43 9.44 -3.03
CA THR A 49 -7.95 9.99 -4.29
C THR A 49 -7.57 11.45 -4.49
N VAL A 50 -7.58 12.26 -3.42
CA VAL A 50 -7.16 13.67 -3.48
C VAL A 50 -5.66 13.77 -3.79
N ILE A 51 -4.83 13.00 -3.09
CA ILE A 51 -3.37 12.98 -3.35
C ILE A 51 -3.10 12.46 -4.76
N GLY A 52 -3.74 11.36 -5.16
CA GLY A 52 -3.61 10.78 -6.51
C GLY A 52 -4.03 11.76 -7.60
N LEU A 53 -5.10 12.52 -7.39
CA LEU A 53 -5.55 13.55 -8.32
C LEU A 53 -4.54 14.69 -8.43
N ILE A 54 -4.00 15.19 -7.30
CA ILE A 54 -2.97 16.24 -7.30
C ILE A 54 -1.72 15.77 -8.04
N LEU A 55 -1.26 14.54 -7.78
CA LEU A 55 -0.09 13.97 -8.45
C LEU A 55 -0.32 13.76 -9.95
N ALA A 56 -1.50 13.25 -10.32
CA ALA A 56 -1.86 13.03 -11.72
C ALA A 56 -1.96 14.36 -12.51
N LEU A 57 -2.55 15.40 -11.89
CA LEU A 57 -2.61 16.75 -12.45
C LEU A 57 -1.22 17.40 -12.51
N GLY A 58 -0.39 17.20 -11.48
CA GLY A 58 1.00 17.63 -11.47
C GLY A 58 1.78 17.01 -12.63
N GLN A 59 1.64 15.71 -12.85
CA GLN A 59 2.32 15.01 -13.95
C GLN A 59 1.85 15.49 -15.34
N LEU A 60 0.57 15.86 -15.49
CA LEU A 60 0.02 16.41 -16.73
C LEU A 60 0.46 17.87 -16.97
N THR A 61 0.65 18.65 -15.91
CA THR A 61 1.03 20.08 -15.96
C THR A 61 2.53 20.30 -15.95
N VAL A 62 3.35 19.35 -15.49
CA VAL A 62 4.80 19.37 -15.67
C VAL A 62 5.07 19.13 -17.15
N TRP A 63 5.33 20.21 -17.87
CA TRP A 63 5.85 20.17 -19.23
C TRP A 63 7.25 19.53 -19.13
N HIS A 64 7.31 18.20 -19.22
CA HIS A 64 8.56 17.52 -19.52
C HIS A 64 9.05 18.08 -20.84
N LYS A 65 10.04 18.98 -20.78
CA LYS A 65 11.01 19.11 -21.86
C LYS A 65 11.58 17.71 -21.96
N SER A 66 11.18 16.98 -22.99
CA SER A 66 11.63 15.61 -23.22
C SER A 66 13.15 15.64 -23.40
N GLU A 67 13.88 15.60 -22.29
CA GLU A 67 15.10 14.82 -22.30
C GLU A 67 14.66 13.41 -22.68
N PRO A 68 15.39 12.74 -23.58
CA PRO A 68 15.04 11.39 -23.97
C PRO A 68 15.24 10.53 -22.72
N ALA A 69 14.18 10.42 -21.91
CA ALA A 69 14.01 9.37 -20.94
C ALA A 69 14.29 8.10 -21.74
N GLY A 70 15.41 7.45 -21.41
CA GLY A 70 15.92 6.29 -22.12
C GLY A 70 14.75 5.41 -22.47
N ASP A 71 14.60 5.17 -23.78
CA ASP A 71 13.54 4.37 -24.37
C ASP A 71 13.28 3.19 -23.43
N ILE A 72 12.05 3.06 -22.91
CA ILE A 72 11.69 1.89 -22.12
C ILE A 72 11.81 0.73 -23.11
N ASP A 73 13.00 0.13 -23.15
CA ASP A 73 13.36 -0.81 -24.18
C ASP A 73 12.50 -2.04 -23.96
N ARG A 74 11.44 -2.16 -24.79
CA ARG A 74 10.51 -3.30 -24.75
C ARG A 74 11.25 -4.63 -24.89
N ARG A 75 12.51 -4.63 -25.37
CA ARG A 75 13.38 -5.80 -25.46
C ARG A 75 14.02 -6.20 -24.13
N GLN A 76 14.08 -5.32 -23.13
CA GLN A 76 14.63 -5.60 -21.80
C GLN A 76 13.57 -6.05 -20.78
N LEU A 77 12.28 -6.11 -21.15
CA LEU A 77 11.23 -6.67 -20.29
C LEU A 77 11.53 -8.10 -19.82
N GLY A 78 12.28 -8.89 -20.61
CA GLY A 78 12.72 -10.23 -20.23
C GLY A 78 13.88 -10.28 -19.23
N GLN A 79 14.61 -9.17 -19.03
CA GLN A 79 15.71 -9.06 -18.07
C GLN A 79 15.26 -8.54 -16.70
N TYR A 80 13.97 -8.18 -16.56
CA TYR A 80 13.41 -7.83 -15.27
C TYR A 80 13.50 -9.01 -14.30
N ALA A 81 13.63 -8.69 -13.01
CA ALA A 81 13.73 -9.67 -11.94
C ALA A 81 12.39 -10.38 -11.67
N TRP A 82 11.80 -11.04 -12.69
CA TRP A 82 10.50 -11.73 -12.63
C TRP A 82 10.43 -12.72 -11.47
N LYS A 83 11.56 -13.39 -11.16
CA LYS A 83 11.68 -14.28 -10.00
C LYS A 83 11.50 -13.52 -8.69
N THR A 84 12.17 -12.38 -8.54
CA THR A 84 12.07 -11.50 -7.37
C THR A 84 10.65 -10.94 -7.25
N THR A 85 10.06 -10.45 -8.35
CA THR A 85 8.68 -9.95 -8.37
C THR A 85 7.69 -11.04 -7.97
N ALA A 86 7.78 -12.23 -8.56
CA ALA A 86 6.92 -13.36 -8.22
C ALA A 86 7.09 -13.79 -6.75
N MET A 87 8.31 -13.76 -6.23
CA MET A 87 8.60 -14.09 -4.83
C MET A 87 7.98 -13.07 -3.87
N ILE A 88 8.07 -11.77 -4.17
CA ILE A 88 7.40 -10.72 -3.37
C ILE A 88 5.88 -10.88 -3.41
N ILE A 89 5.29 -11.16 -4.58
CA ILE A 89 3.86 -11.41 -4.69
C ILE A 89 3.44 -12.61 -3.83
N ALA A 90 4.18 -13.72 -3.89
CA ALA A 90 3.93 -14.88 -3.04
C ALA A 90 4.04 -14.53 -1.56
N LEU A 91 5.02 -13.68 -1.19
CA LEU A 91 5.22 -13.22 0.18
C LEU A 91 4.07 -12.30 0.65
N MET A 92 3.49 -11.49 -0.24
CA MET A 92 2.29 -10.69 0.05
C MET A 92 1.08 -11.59 0.34
N VAL A 93 0.90 -12.67 -0.42
CA VAL A 93 -0.16 -13.66 -0.17
C VAL A 93 0.07 -14.34 1.18
N ALA A 94 1.30 -14.76 1.47
CA ALA A 94 1.65 -15.34 2.75
C ALA A 94 1.35 -14.38 3.92
N TYR A 95 1.73 -13.10 3.79
CA TYR A 95 1.41 -12.06 4.76
C TYR A 95 -0.10 -11.92 4.99
N ALA A 96 -0.91 -11.93 3.92
CA ALA A 96 -2.38 -11.85 4.03
C ALA A 96 -2.97 -13.04 4.81
N LEU A 97 -2.43 -14.25 4.64
CA LEU A 97 -2.84 -15.44 5.39
C LEU A 97 -2.37 -15.40 6.85
N LEU A 98 -1.14 -14.94 7.06
CA LEU A 98 -0.50 -14.85 8.37
C LEU A 98 -1.09 -13.73 9.25
N LEU A 99 -1.67 -12.69 8.64
CA LEU A 99 -2.31 -11.58 9.36
C LEU A 99 -3.33 -12.06 10.39
N ARG A 100 -4.13 -13.08 10.07
CA ARG A 100 -5.15 -13.63 10.97
C ARG A 100 -4.54 -14.42 12.13
N THR A 101 -3.44 -15.15 11.89
CA THR A 101 -2.88 -16.12 12.84
C THR A 101 -1.77 -15.53 13.70
N LEU A 102 -0.85 -14.77 13.10
CA LEU A 102 0.34 -14.20 13.76
C LEU A 102 0.09 -12.83 14.42
N GLY A 103 -0.98 -12.13 14.06
CA GLY A 103 -1.21 -10.75 14.47
C GLY A 103 -0.44 -9.75 13.60
N PHE A 104 -0.91 -8.50 13.60
CA PHE A 104 -0.45 -7.48 12.66
C PHE A 104 1.05 -7.16 12.79
N VAL A 105 1.57 -7.02 14.02
CA VAL A 105 2.96 -6.61 14.25
C VAL A 105 3.93 -7.69 13.75
N PHE A 106 3.73 -8.94 14.16
CA PHE A 106 4.61 -10.05 13.74
C PHE A 106 4.52 -10.32 12.23
N ALA A 107 3.31 -10.32 11.66
CA ALA A 107 3.14 -10.54 10.24
C ALA A 107 3.84 -9.43 9.42
N THR A 108 3.68 -8.17 9.82
CA THR A 108 4.23 -7.01 9.11
C THR A 108 5.75 -6.96 9.22
N VAL A 109 6.33 -7.16 10.42
CA VAL A 109 7.78 -7.19 10.60
C VAL A 109 8.39 -8.32 9.77
N SER A 110 7.82 -9.52 9.84
CA SER A 110 8.30 -10.67 9.07
C SER A 110 8.21 -10.41 7.57
N PHE A 111 7.09 -9.85 7.10
CA PHE A 111 6.90 -9.49 5.69
C PHE A 111 7.92 -8.45 5.21
N LEU A 112 8.15 -7.38 5.97
CA LEU A 112 9.12 -6.33 5.60
C LEU A 112 10.55 -6.87 5.58
N VAL A 113 10.93 -7.65 6.60
CA VAL A 113 12.25 -8.25 6.67
C VAL A 113 12.46 -9.20 5.50
N LEU A 114 11.55 -10.15 5.29
CA LEU A 114 11.62 -11.13 4.19
C LEU A 114 11.61 -10.45 2.81
N SER A 115 10.80 -9.41 2.62
CA SER A 115 10.77 -8.65 1.36
C SER A 115 12.10 -7.95 1.10
N ALA A 116 12.68 -7.30 2.12
CA ALA A 116 14.00 -6.69 2.01
C ALA A 116 15.10 -7.73 1.76
N MET A 117 14.98 -8.93 2.33
CA MET A 117 15.89 -10.05 2.04
C MET A 117 15.85 -10.43 0.56
N VAL A 118 14.64 -10.56 0.01
CA VAL A 118 14.41 -10.89 -1.41
C VAL A 118 14.92 -9.78 -2.34
N LEU A 119 14.90 -8.52 -1.88
CA LEU A 119 15.49 -7.37 -2.58
C LEU A 119 17.02 -7.33 -2.51
N GLY A 120 17.67 -8.16 -1.68
CA GLY A 120 19.13 -8.23 -1.57
C GLY A 120 19.75 -7.23 -0.59
N GLU A 121 18.96 -6.62 0.30
CA GLU A 121 19.49 -5.77 1.38
C GLU A 121 20.35 -6.59 2.35
N ARG A 122 21.62 -6.20 2.52
CA ARG A 122 22.59 -6.92 3.37
C ARG A 122 22.55 -6.51 4.85
N ASN A 123 21.88 -5.40 5.18
CA ASN A 123 21.87 -4.85 6.54
C ASN A 123 20.65 -5.29 7.36
N TRP A 124 20.59 -6.60 7.67
CA TRP A 124 19.46 -7.25 8.35
C TRP A 124 19.01 -6.53 9.62
N LEU A 125 19.95 -6.04 10.43
CA LEU A 125 19.65 -5.39 11.71
C LEU A 125 18.93 -4.05 11.52
N LYS A 126 19.35 -3.25 10.52
CA LYS A 126 18.71 -1.96 10.21
C LYS A 126 17.31 -2.18 9.67
N VAL A 127 17.16 -3.15 8.76
CA VAL A 127 15.86 -3.53 8.20
C VAL A 127 14.91 -3.99 9.31
N ALA A 128 15.37 -4.87 10.21
CA ALA A 128 14.55 -5.35 11.31
C ALA A 128 14.09 -4.24 12.25
N ILE A 129 14.99 -3.30 12.60
CA ILE A 129 14.65 -2.14 13.45
C ILE A 129 13.62 -1.23 12.77
N ILE A 130 13.86 -0.87 11.50
CA ILE A 130 12.94 -0.02 10.74
C ILE A 130 11.58 -0.70 10.58
N ALA A 131 11.58 -2.00 10.25
CA ALA A 131 10.36 -2.79 10.12
C ALA A 131 9.59 -2.88 11.44
N ALA A 132 10.29 -3.09 12.56
CA ALA A 132 9.69 -3.11 13.89
C ALA A 132 9.07 -1.77 14.25
N ILE A 133 9.82 -0.67 14.10
CA ILE A 133 9.33 0.69 14.39
C ILE A 133 8.14 1.03 13.50
N GLY A 134 8.21 0.72 12.21
CA GLY A 134 7.11 0.96 11.26
C GLY A 134 5.86 0.17 11.60
N ALA A 135 6.00 -1.14 11.87
CA ALA A 135 4.89 -2.00 12.25
C ALA A 135 4.26 -1.57 13.58
N PHE A 136 5.08 -1.27 14.59
CA PHE A 136 4.59 -0.76 15.89
C PHE A 136 3.93 0.61 15.76
N GLY A 137 4.51 1.51 14.97
CA GLY A 137 3.95 2.85 14.75
C GLY A 137 2.58 2.80 14.09
N ILE A 138 2.42 1.96 13.06
CA ILE A 138 1.11 1.76 12.41
C ILE A 138 0.14 1.08 13.38
N TRP A 139 0.57 0.06 14.12
CA TRP A 139 -0.28 -0.61 15.10
C TRP A 139 -0.79 0.37 16.16
N TYR A 140 0.09 1.20 16.71
CA TYR A 140 -0.25 2.23 17.69
C TYR A 140 -1.20 3.28 17.10
N LEU A 141 -1.05 3.64 15.83
CA LEU A 141 -2.01 4.53 15.19
C LEU A 141 -3.38 3.86 15.04
N VAL A 142 -3.42 2.60 14.59
CA VAL A 142 -4.69 1.96 14.22
C VAL A 142 -5.50 1.52 15.45
N ASP A 143 -4.85 0.96 16.46
CA ASP A 143 -5.54 0.35 17.59
C ASP A 143 -5.87 1.41 18.68
N PRO A 144 -4.89 2.04 19.38
CA PRO A 144 -5.22 3.04 20.40
C PRO A 144 -5.65 4.42 19.86
N VAL A 145 -5.16 4.87 18.70
CA VAL A 145 -5.54 6.22 18.18
C VAL A 145 -6.82 6.17 17.35
N LEU A 146 -6.98 5.17 16.48
CA LEU A 146 -8.14 5.04 15.60
C LEU A 146 -9.29 4.22 16.21
N GLY A 147 -9.04 3.44 17.28
CA GLY A 147 -10.05 2.59 17.91
C GLY A 147 -10.54 1.45 17.00
N ILE A 148 -9.81 1.16 15.92
CA ILE A 148 -10.12 0.07 15.01
C ILE A 148 -9.39 -1.15 15.53
N PHE A 149 -10.14 -2.16 15.98
CA PHE A 149 -9.58 -3.34 16.62
C PHE A 149 -8.64 -4.07 15.65
N LEU A 150 -7.34 -3.98 15.91
CA LEU A 150 -6.31 -4.62 15.11
C LEU A 150 -5.55 -5.58 16.02
N ARG A 151 -5.76 -6.88 15.81
CA ARG A 151 -5.14 -7.92 16.66
C ARG A 151 -3.61 -7.76 16.66
N PRO A 152 -3.00 -7.34 17.80
CA PRO A 152 -1.57 -7.07 17.84
C PRO A 152 -0.78 -8.39 17.88
N TRP A 153 -1.32 -9.35 18.62
CA TRP A 153 -0.63 -10.57 19.04
C TRP A 153 -1.20 -11.81 18.35
N PRO A 154 -0.37 -12.86 18.18
CA PRO A 154 -0.80 -14.11 17.59
C PRO A 154 -1.97 -14.73 18.36
N PHE A 155 -2.77 -15.53 17.65
CA PHE A 155 -3.91 -16.26 18.20
C PHE A 155 -3.56 -17.08 19.46
N VAL A 156 -2.29 -17.49 19.60
CA VAL A 156 -1.74 -18.22 20.75
C VAL A 156 -1.89 -17.46 22.08
N PHE A 157 -1.88 -16.12 22.08
CA PHE A 157 -2.02 -15.32 23.31
C PHE A 157 -3.48 -15.00 23.68
N TYR A 158 -4.44 -15.25 22.79
CA TYR A 158 -5.87 -15.01 23.02
C TYR A 158 -6.66 -16.31 23.28
N GLY A 159 -5.97 -17.45 23.40
CA GLY A 159 -6.57 -18.74 23.75
C GLY A 159 -6.79 -18.86 25.26
N GLY A 160 -7.97 -18.44 25.70
CA GLY A 160 -8.60 -18.73 26.98
C GLY A 160 -10.11 -18.58 26.83
#